data_AF-A0A956WM98-F1
#
_entry.id   AF-A0A956WM98-F1
#
_cell.length_a   1.000
_cell.length_b   1.000
_cell.length_c   1.000
_cell.angle_alpha   90.00
_cell.angle_beta   90.00
_cell.angle_gamma   90.00
#
_symmetry.space_group_name_H-M   'P 1'
#
loop_
_entity.id
_entity.type
_entity.pdbx_description
1 polymer ?
#
loop_
_entity_poly.entity_id
_entity_poly.type
_entity_poly.pdbx_seq_one_letter_code
_entity_poly.pdbx_strand_id
1 'polypeptide(L)'
;MDATTFDGISRNLGAVATRRGFTRLLGGAAALGTAFSGDESQARRQGHGKGRAQVGSDGRRGKKITICYQDQTRTVKKKGYLNKYPGATKGACTPTGNPGATPPPQPCTTFILSGGPNQNDSIVIDDDGSVLNVSTGTFLIIDNNGMAGPINPVVFSGQVGNVLRVRGTDWGGCRSFSPLWVHCLATGQKRQIFTGYSGSGCAYTKGDFLDINITVAL
;
A
#
# COMPACT_ATOMS: atom_id res chain seq x y z
N MET A 1 -6.85 -37.16 47.19
CA MET A 1 -6.33 -36.81 48.53
C MET A 1 -4.91 -36.32 48.30
N ASP A 2 -4.50 -35.07 48.44
CA ASP A 2 -5.05 -33.73 48.72
C ASP A 2 -3.98 -32.77 48.12
N ALA A 3 -4.32 -31.72 47.36
CA ALA A 3 -4.81 -30.41 47.78
C ALA A 3 -3.85 -29.60 48.68
N THR A 4 -2.92 -28.88 48.05
CA THR A 4 -2.34 -27.61 48.56
C THR A 4 -2.03 -26.70 47.35
N THR A 5 -2.96 -25.85 46.92
CA THR A 5 -3.21 -24.46 47.38
C THR A 5 -2.25 -23.44 46.76
N PHE A 6 -2.85 -22.67 45.84
CA PHE A 6 -2.46 -21.37 45.30
C PHE A 6 -1.88 -20.41 46.35
N ASP A 7 -0.81 -19.68 46.02
CA ASP A 7 -0.82 -18.22 46.14
C ASP A 7 0.28 -17.60 45.26
N GLY A 8 -0.03 -16.48 44.59
CA GLY A 8 0.91 -15.82 43.70
C GLY A 8 0.29 -14.93 42.61
N ILE A 9 -0.90 -14.36 42.84
CA ILE A 9 -1.44 -13.28 42.01
C ILE A 9 -1.16 -11.94 42.70
N SER A 10 -0.27 -11.14 42.12
CA SER A 10 -0.27 -9.67 42.17
C SER A 10 1.02 -9.18 41.49
N ARG A 11 1.11 -8.11 40.70
CA ARG A 11 0.22 -7.07 40.18
C ARG A 11 1.00 -6.44 39.03
N ASN A 12 0.41 -6.25 37.85
CA ASN A 12 0.59 -5.02 37.08
C ASN A 12 -0.45 -4.91 35.97
N LEU A 13 -1.60 -4.36 36.35
CA LEU A 13 -2.60 -3.84 35.43
C LEU A 13 -2.12 -2.45 34.96
N GLY A 14 -1.44 -2.42 33.82
CA GLY A 14 -1.27 -1.20 33.03
C GLY A 14 -2.56 -0.93 32.25
N ALA A 15 -3.45 -0.16 32.84
CA ALA A 15 -4.68 0.30 32.22
C ALA A 15 -4.39 1.18 30.99
N VAL A 16 -4.81 0.75 29.81
CA VAL A 16 -5.02 1.66 28.67
C VAL A 16 -6.51 1.71 28.40
N ALA A 17 -7.14 2.70 29.01
CA ALA A 17 -8.53 3.05 28.79
C ALA A 17 -8.70 3.54 27.34
N THR A 18 -9.39 2.75 26.53
CA THR A 18 -9.96 3.19 25.25
C THR A 18 -11.04 4.23 25.50
N ARG A 19 -10.77 5.52 25.24
CA ARG A 19 -11.81 6.54 25.10
C ARG A 19 -12.17 6.72 23.63
N ARG A 20 -13.15 5.94 23.17
CA ARG A 20 -13.96 6.28 22.00
C ARG A 20 -14.83 7.49 22.37
N GLY A 21 -14.50 8.65 21.81
CA GLY A 21 -15.36 9.83 21.80
C GLY A 21 -16.09 9.93 20.46
N PHE A 22 -17.26 9.30 20.38
CA PHE A 22 -18.30 9.66 19.43
C PHE A 22 -18.82 11.07 19.77
N THR A 23 -18.90 11.97 18.79
CA THR A 23 -19.94 13.00 18.58
C THR A 23 -19.38 14.17 17.75
N ARG A 24 -19.71 14.20 16.45
CA ARG A 24 -19.91 15.46 15.72
C ARG A 24 -21.20 15.32 14.93
N LEU A 25 -22.29 15.61 15.62
CA LEU A 25 -23.62 15.82 15.07
C LEU A 25 -24.09 17.15 15.66
N LEU A 26 -24.72 17.97 14.81
CA LEU A 26 -25.39 19.25 15.07
C LEU A 26 -24.53 20.52 15.07
N GLY A 27 -24.67 21.28 13.99
CA GLY A 27 -24.21 22.65 13.83
C GLY A 27 -24.76 23.25 12.54
N GLY A 28 -26.09 23.28 12.42
CA GLY A 28 -26.81 23.93 11.31
C GLY A 28 -27.17 25.39 11.63
N ALA A 29 -27.46 26.12 10.54
CA ALA A 29 -27.98 27.49 10.44
C ALA A 29 -26.97 28.61 10.76
N ALA A 30 -26.88 29.72 10.03
CA ALA A 30 -27.90 30.40 9.23
C ALA A 30 -27.27 31.25 8.10
N ALA A 31 -27.93 31.33 6.96
CA ALA A 31 -27.86 32.48 6.06
C ALA A 31 -29.17 32.56 5.26
N LEU A 32 -30.17 33.20 5.87
CA LEU A 32 -31.42 33.64 5.24
C LEU A 32 -31.48 35.17 5.32
N GLY A 33 -31.87 35.79 4.20
CA GLY A 33 -32.22 37.20 4.09
C GLY A 33 -31.12 38.04 3.42
N THR A 34 -31.39 38.94 2.48
CA THR A 34 -32.65 39.52 1.99
C THR A 34 -32.46 40.02 0.55
N ALA A 35 -33.55 39.95 -0.22
CA ALA A 35 -33.68 40.64 -1.49
C ALA A 35 -33.84 42.14 -1.25
N PHE A 36 -33.15 42.96 -2.06
CA PHE A 36 -33.57 44.31 -2.39
C PHE A 36 -33.50 44.49 -3.91
N SER A 37 -34.61 44.97 -4.45
CA SER A 37 -34.81 45.41 -5.83
C SER A 37 -34.58 46.92 -5.95
N GLY A 38 -34.23 47.38 -7.16
CA GLY A 38 -34.15 48.79 -7.59
C GLY A 38 -32.71 49.32 -7.65
N ASP A 39 -32.18 49.95 -8.70
CA ASP A 39 -32.76 50.46 -9.95
C ASP A 39 -31.71 50.44 -11.07
N GLU A 40 -32.21 50.23 -12.28
CA GLU A 40 -31.89 50.95 -13.52
C GLU A 40 -30.50 51.60 -13.69
N SER A 41 -29.68 51.00 -14.55
CA SER A 41 -28.79 51.76 -15.44
C SER A 41 -28.50 50.94 -16.69
N GLN A 42 -29.22 51.28 -17.75
CA GLN A 42 -28.91 50.92 -19.12
C GLN A 42 -27.50 51.40 -19.48
N ALA A 43 -26.61 50.47 -19.83
CA ALA A 43 -25.47 50.79 -20.70
C ALA A 43 -25.18 49.62 -21.61
N ARG A 44 -25.67 49.72 -22.85
CA ARG A 44 -25.28 48.89 -23.99
C ARG A 44 -23.76 48.86 -24.12
N ARG A 45 -23.15 47.68 -24.02
CA ARG A 45 -21.90 47.38 -24.72
C ARG A 45 -21.97 46.01 -25.38
N GLN A 46 -22.16 46.04 -26.69
CA GLN A 46 -21.80 44.97 -27.61
C GLN A 46 -20.34 44.57 -27.37
N GLY A 47 -20.14 43.33 -26.94
CA GLY A 47 -18.83 42.71 -26.82
C GLY A 47 -18.89 41.29 -27.35
N HIS A 48 -18.42 41.08 -28.58
CA HIS A 48 -18.16 39.76 -29.14
C HIS A 48 -17.18 38.98 -28.25
N GLY A 49 -17.55 37.77 -27.84
CA GLY A 49 -16.65 36.90 -27.10
C GLY A 49 -17.16 35.47 -26.97
N LYS A 50 -16.91 34.65 -27.99
CA LYS A 50 -17.02 33.18 -27.91
C LYS A 50 -16.11 32.65 -26.80
N GLY A 51 -16.63 31.78 -25.93
CA GLY A 51 -15.82 31.13 -24.92
C GLY A 51 -16.42 29.83 -24.40
N ARG A 52 -16.04 28.71 -25.03
CA ARG A 52 -15.46 27.50 -24.41
C ARG A 52 -15.61 26.31 -25.36
N ALA A 53 -14.58 26.09 -26.16
CA ALA A 53 -14.30 24.80 -26.76
C ALA A 53 -12.87 24.39 -26.37
N GLN A 54 -12.78 23.13 -25.95
CA GLN A 54 -11.64 22.26 -25.68
C GLN A 54 -10.23 22.77 -26.02
N VAL A 55 -9.33 22.49 -25.07
CA VAL A 55 -7.87 22.53 -25.23
C VAL A 55 -7.44 21.43 -26.21
N GLY A 56 -7.59 21.71 -27.51
CA GLY A 56 -6.77 21.12 -28.55
C GLY A 56 -5.71 22.16 -28.93
N SER A 57 -4.51 22.07 -28.37
CA SER A 57 -3.40 22.95 -28.78
C SER A 57 -2.72 22.40 -30.03
N ASP A 58 -3.49 22.21 -31.09
CA ASP A 58 -3.00 22.06 -32.45
C ASP A 58 -3.70 23.09 -33.33
N GLY A 59 -3.01 24.20 -33.59
CA GLY A 59 -3.46 25.17 -34.58
C GLY A 59 -3.48 26.62 -34.13
N ARG A 60 -2.30 27.23 -33.99
CA ARG A 60 -2.02 28.56 -34.59
C ARG A 60 -0.52 28.83 -34.62
N ARG A 61 -0.02 28.91 -35.86
CA ARG A 61 1.34 29.23 -36.28
C ARG A 61 1.92 30.43 -35.54
N GLY A 62 3.14 30.27 -35.02
CA GLY A 62 4.08 31.39 -35.05
C GLY A 62 5.10 31.42 -33.93
N LYS A 63 6.33 31.00 -34.28
CA LYS A 63 7.59 31.39 -33.64
C LYS A 63 8.02 30.65 -32.38
N LYS A 64 7.19 30.08 -31.50
CA LYS A 64 7.68 29.39 -30.28
C LYS A 64 7.35 27.88 -30.23
N ILE A 65 8.22 27.09 -29.61
CA ILE A 65 8.08 25.65 -29.33
C ILE A 65 8.51 25.36 -27.89
N THR A 66 7.96 24.30 -27.31
CA THR A 66 8.45 23.74 -26.05
C THR A 66 9.60 22.78 -26.34
N ILE A 67 10.68 22.91 -25.57
CA ILE A 67 11.84 22.01 -25.61
C ILE A 67 12.23 21.57 -24.20
N CYS A 68 12.88 20.41 -24.10
CA CYS A 68 13.63 20.00 -22.94
C CYS A 68 15.11 20.26 -23.16
N TYR A 69 15.77 20.95 -22.24
CA TYR A 69 17.20 21.23 -22.29
C TYR A 69 17.75 21.34 -20.87
N GLN A 70 18.77 20.54 -20.54
CA GLN A 70 19.36 20.49 -19.19
C GLN A 70 18.28 20.27 -18.10
N ASP A 71 17.41 19.28 -18.29
CA ASP A 71 16.31 18.92 -17.38
C ASP A 71 15.30 20.06 -17.09
N GLN A 72 15.31 21.11 -17.90
CA GLN A 72 14.36 22.22 -17.80
C GLN A 72 13.46 22.32 -19.03
N THR A 73 12.15 22.39 -18.78
CA THR A 73 11.16 22.67 -19.82
C THR A 73 11.17 24.15 -20.17
N ARG A 74 11.45 24.48 -21.44
CA ARG A 74 11.57 25.86 -21.92
C ARG A 74 10.70 26.12 -23.15
N THR A 75 10.08 27.29 -23.20
CA THR A 75 9.38 27.76 -24.42
C THR A 75 10.29 28.71 -25.20
N VAL A 76 10.83 28.25 -26.33
CA VAL A 76 11.86 28.95 -27.11
C VAL A 76 11.40 29.25 -28.53
N LYS A 77 12.12 30.10 -29.26
CA LYS A 77 11.79 30.34 -30.67
C LYS A 77 12.12 29.11 -31.53
N LYS A 78 11.20 28.67 -32.40
CA LYS A 78 11.36 27.50 -33.28
C LYS A 78 12.54 27.64 -34.25
N LYS A 79 12.82 28.86 -34.73
CA LYS A 79 13.95 29.10 -35.64
C LYS A 79 15.23 29.25 -34.81
N GLY A 80 16.23 28.41 -35.09
CA GLY A 80 17.57 28.50 -34.48
C GLY A 80 17.72 27.90 -33.08
N TYR A 81 16.71 27.20 -32.54
CA TYR A 81 16.83 26.63 -31.19
C TYR A 81 17.91 25.55 -31.08
N LEU A 82 18.14 24.73 -32.10
CA LEU A 82 19.18 23.70 -32.07
C LEU A 82 20.60 24.29 -31.93
N ASN A 83 20.86 25.44 -32.56
CA ASN A 83 22.14 26.13 -32.45
C ASN A 83 22.32 26.80 -31.07
N LYS A 84 21.23 27.27 -30.47
CA LYS A 84 21.25 27.93 -29.15
C LYS A 84 21.21 26.93 -27.98
N TYR A 85 20.65 25.74 -28.20
CA TYR A 85 20.43 24.71 -27.20
C TYR A 85 20.86 23.34 -27.77
N PRO A 86 22.18 23.10 -27.91
CA PRO A 86 22.70 21.85 -28.47
C PRO A 86 22.35 20.67 -27.57
N GLY A 87 21.64 19.68 -28.11
CA GLY A 87 21.13 18.52 -27.36
C GLY A 87 19.70 18.68 -26.82
N ALA A 88 19.01 19.79 -27.12
CA ALA A 88 17.61 19.95 -26.74
C ALA A 88 16.67 19.03 -27.53
N THR A 89 15.71 18.41 -26.84
CA THR A 89 14.62 17.62 -27.45
C THR A 89 13.33 18.44 -27.55
N LYS A 90 12.45 18.11 -28.49
CA LYS A 90 11.14 18.76 -28.61
C LYS A 90 10.18 18.18 -27.57
N GLY A 91 9.36 19.03 -26.96
CA GLY A 91 8.42 18.65 -25.91
C GLY A 91 8.90 19.13 -24.53
N ALA A 92 8.08 18.93 -23.50
CA ALA A 92 8.51 19.15 -22.12
C ALA A 92 9.59 18.12 -21.73
N CYS A 93 10.41 18.43 -20.74
CA CYS A 93 11.24 17.39 -20.14
C CYS A 93 10.32 16.31 -19.58
N THR A 94 10.67 15.04 -19.85
CA THR A 94 10.16 13.95 -19.02
C THR A 94 10.53 14.31 -17.57
N PRO A 95 9.68 14.03 -16.59
CA PRO A 95 9.99 14.25 -15.18
C PRO A 95 11.07 13.26 -14.75
N THR A 96 12.28 13.44 -15.25
CA THR A 96 13.48 12.79 -14.74
C THR A 96 13.96 13.70 -13.61
N GLY A 97 13.46 13.42 -12.40
CA GLY A 97 13.98 14.05 -11.18
C GLY A 97 13.48 15.48 -10.90
N ASN A 98 12.18 15.75 -11.07
CA ASN A 98 11.60 16.94 -10.47
C ASN A 98 11.65 16.77 -8.93
N PRO A 99 12.38 17.58 -8.14
CA PRO A 99 12.54 17.38 -6.68
C PRO A 99 11.25 17.55 -5.86
N GLY A 100 10.10 17.70 -6.51
CA GLY A 100 8.79 17.84 -5.88
C GLY A 100 7.65 17.13 -6.62
N ALA A 101 7.91 16.37 -7.70
CA ALA A 101 6.90 15.51 -8.30
C ALA A 101 7.00 14.14 -7.63
N THR A 102 6.02 13.80 -6.80
CA THR A 102 5.91 12.46 -6.23
C THR A 102 5.83 11.47 -7.41
N PRO A 103 6.70 10.44 -7.47
CA PRO A 103 6.57 9.39 -8.47
C PRO A 103 5.12 8.87 -8.47
N PRO A 104 4.51 8.59 -9.63
CA PRO A 104 3.21 7.95 -9.65
C PRO A 104 3.28 6.68 -8.79
N PRO A 105 2.28 6.42 -7.92
CA PRO A 105 2.30 5.27 -7.01
C PRO A 105 2.64 4.02 -7.82
N GLN A 106 3.84 3.48 -7.61
CA GLN A 106 4.24 2.26 -8.32
C GLN A 106 3.41 1.13 -7.71
N PRO A 107 2.63 0.40 -8.52
CA PRO A 107 1.91 -0.76 -8.00
C PRO A 107 2.94 -1.77 -7.50
N CYS A 108 2.68 -2.34 -6.33
CA CYS A 108 3.56 -3.36 -5.80
C CYS A 108 3.31 -4.69 -6.52
N THR A 109 4.28 -5.13 -7.31
CA THR A 109 4.20 -6.39 -8.07
C THR A 109 5.17 -7.47 -7.56
N THR A 110 6.13 -7.08 -6.73
CA THR A 110 7.10 -7.99 -6.11
C THR A 110 7.10 -7.80 -4.61
N PHE A 111 6.97 -8.90 -3.89
CA PHE A 111 6.79 -8.94 -2.46
C PHE A 111 7.82 -9.84 -1.79
N ILE A 112 8.07 -9.59 -0.51
CA ILE A 112 8.73 -10.54 0.41
C ILE A 112 7.68 -11.03 1.39
N LEU A 113 7.55 -12.35 1.54
CA LEU A 113 6.85 -12.99 2.65
C LEU A 113 7.87 -13.31 3.75
N SER A 114 7.67 -12.80 4.96
CA SER A 114 8.56 -13.05 6.10
C SER A 114 7.77 -13.40 7.37
N GLY A 115 8.47 -13.91 8.39
CA GLY A 115 7.88 -14.34 9.66
C GLY A 115 7.64 -13.21 10.67
N GLY A 116 8.00 -11.97 10.31
CA GLY A 116 8.02 -10.85 11.24
C GLY A 116 8.08 -9.47 10.56
N PRO A 117 8.08 -8.39 11.36
CA PRO A 117 8.03 -7.02 10.84
C PRO A 117 9.26 -6.60 10.02
N ASN A 118 10.36 -7.36 10.01
CA ASN A 118 11.48 -7.13 9.12
C ASN A 118 11.45 -8.11 7.93
N GLN A 119 11.97 -7.66 6.79
CA GLN A 119 12.03 -8.45 5.56
C GLN A 119 12.87 -9.72 5.69
N ASN A 120 13.82 -9.73 6.64
CA ASN A 120 14.73 -10.84 6.87
C ASN A 120 14.29 -11.79 8.00
N ASP A 121 13.16 -11.51 8.66
CA ASP A 121 12.69 -12.34 9.77
C ASP A 121 12.26 -13.71 9.23
N SER A 122 12.91 -14.77 9.69
CA SER A 122 12.58 -16.15 9.31
C SER A 122 11.14 -16.51 9.64
N ILE A 123 10.52 -17.29 8.76
CA ILE A 123 9.21 -17.91 9.01
C ILE A 123 9.47 -19.16 9.83
N VAL A 124 8.79 -19.34 10.95
CA VAL A 124 8.97 -20.51 11.83
C VAL A 124 7.72 -21.36 11.79
N ILE A 125 7.90 -22.63 11.46
CA ILE A 125 6.86 -23.65 11.47
C ILE A 125 7.37 -24.80 12.34
N ASP A 126 6.47 -25.40 13.12
CA ASP A 126 6.86 -26.39 14.12
C ASP A 126 7.28 -27.75 13.56
N ASP A 127 6.73 -28.21 12.44
CA ASP A 127 7.20 -29.45 11.80
C ASP A 127 7.13 -29.32 10.29
N ASP A 128 5.92 -29.16 9.76
CA ASP A 128 5.67 -29.11 8.33
C ASP A 128 4.67 -28.01 8.00
N GLY A 129 4.78 -27.47 6.79
CA GLY A 129 3.83 -26.46 6.34
C GLY A 129 4.02 -26.04 4.90
N SER A 130 3.06 -25.28 4.40
CA SER A 130 3.16 -24.72 3.07
C SER A 130 2.43 -23.39 2.98
N VAL A 131 2.91 -22.56 2.05
CA VAL A 131 2.23 -21.35 1.62
C VAL A 131 2.08 -21.42 0.11
N LEU A 132 0.84 -21.51 -0.37
CA LEU A 132 0.48 -21.56 -1.78
C LEU A 132 -0.13 -20.22 -2.20
N ASN A 133 0.41 -19.57 -3.23
CA ASN A 133 -0.29 -18.49 -3.89
C ASN A 133 -1.40 -19.10 -4.78
N VAL A 134 -2.63 -19.08 -4.28
CA VAL A 134 -3.80 -19.71 -4.93
C VAL A 134 -4.09 -19.05 -6.27
N SER A 135 -3.87 -17.74 -6.37
CA SER A 135 -4.12 -16.99 -7.60
C SER A 135 -3.18 -17.38 -8.74
N THR A 136 -1.97 -17.86 -8.44
CA THR A 136 -0.98 -18.29 -9.46
C THR A 136 -0.76 -19.80 -9.48
N GLY A 137 -1.26 -20.54 -8.50
CA GLY A 137 -1.00 -21.98 -8.33
C GLY A 137 0.44 -22.30 -7.94
N THR A 138 1.20 -21.34 -7.40
CA THR A 138 2.64 -21.50 -7.11
C THR A 138 2.89 -21.61 -5.62
N PHE A 139 3.57 -22.66 -5.18
CA PHE A 139 4.04 -22.74 -3.81
C PHE A 139 5.17 -21.74 -3.58
N LEU A 140 4.99 -20.92 -2.55
CA LEU A 140 6.02 -20.01 -2.03
C LEU A 140 6.89 -20.74 -1.02
N ILE A 141 6.28 -21.60 -0.20
CA ILE A 141 6.93 -22.40 0.84
C ILE A 141 6.37 -23.81 0.76
N ILE A 142 7.26 -24.79 0.83
CA ILE A 142 6.95 -26.20 1.11
C ILE A 142 7.99 -26.67 2.11
N ASP A 143 7.54 -27.07 3.28
CA ASP A 143 8.33 -27.74 4.31
C ASP A 143 7.65 -29.04 4.68
N ASN A 144 8.38 -30.14 4.54
CA ASN A 144 7.89 -31.51 4.66
C ASN A 144 8.96 -32.43 5.26
N ASN A 145 9.83 -31.88 6.10
CA ASN A 145 10.96 -32.59 6.70
C ASN A 145 10.61 -33.21 8.07
N GLY A 146 9.44 -32.91 8.64
CA GLY A 146 8.97 -33.39 9.93
C GLY A 146 9.73 -32.82 11.12
N MET A 147 10.29 -31.62 11.01
CA MET A 147 11.10 -30.97 12.04
C MET A 147 10.86 -29.46 12.12
N ALA A 148 10.79 -28.94 13.34
CA ALA A 148 10.78 -27.50 13.59
C ALA A 148 12.00 -26.80 12.98
N GLY A 149 11.76 -25.73 12.23
CA GLY A 149 12.85 -25.02 11.59
C GLY A 149 12.53 -23.58 11.17
N PRO A 150 13.52 -22.69 11.17
CA PRO A 150 13.42 -21.41 10.49
C PRO A 150 13.50 -21.61 8.98
N ILE A 151 12.55 -21.04 8.27
CA ILE A 151 12.48 -20.95 6.82
C ILE A 151 12.86 -19.53 6.41
N ASN A 152 13.70 -19.42 5.39
CA ASN A 152 14.09 -18.11 4.87
C ASN A 152 12.87 -17.35 4.30
N PRO A 153 12.83 -16.02 4.43
CA PRO A 153 11.84 -15.20 3.73
C PRO A 153 11.84 -15.46 2.23
N VAL A 154 10.66 -15.40 1.62
CA VAL A 154 10.48 -15.75 0.21
C VAL A 154 10.11 -14.51 -0.59
N VAL A 155 10.88 -14.24 -1.64
CA VAL A 155 10.52 -13.24 -2.64
C VAL A 155 9.54 -13.88 -3.63
N PHE A 156 8.43 -13.21 -3.90
CA PHE A 156 7.45 -13.69 -4.87
C PHE A 156 6.85 -12.55 -5.70
N SER A 157 6.39 -12.89 -6.90
CA SER A 157 5.60 -11.98 -7.73
C SER A 157 4.12 -12.13 -7.40
N GLY A 158 3.40 -11.02 -7.29
CA GLY A 158 1.97 -11.03 -6.94
C GLY A 158 1.34 -9.65 -7.08
N GLN A 159 0.12 -9.51 -6.59
CA GLN A 159 -0.58 -8.23 -6.47
C GLN A 159 -1.31 -8.16 -5.13
N VAL A 160 -1.60 -6.94 -4.67
CA VAL A 160 -2.57 -6.75 -3.59
C VAL A 160 -3.91 -7.35 -4.03
N GLY A 161 -4.52 -8.16 -3.17
CA GLY A 161 -5.72 -8.93 -3.50
C GLY A 161 -5.46 -10.40 -3.86
N ASN A 162 -4.22 -10.81 -4.16
CA ASN A 162 -3.88 -12.23 -4.30
C ASN A 162 -4.24 -13.00 -3.03
N VAL A 163 -4.58 -14.28 -3.17
CA VAL A 163 -4.91 -15.15 -2.03
C VAL A 163 -3.79 -16.15 -1.80
N LEU A 164 -3.32 -16.23 -0.56
CA LEU A 164 -2.38 -17.23 -0.08
C LEU A 164 -3.13 -18.27 0.76
N ARG A 165 -2.96 -19.54 0.46
CA ARG A 165 -3.39 -20.64 1.34
C ARG A 165 -2.21 -21.02 2.23
N VAL A 166 -2.40 -20.91 3.54
CA VAL A 166 -1.40 -21.24 4.55
C VAL A 166 -1.83 -22.52 5.24
N ARG A 167 -0.95 -23.53 5.23
CA ARG A 167 -1.17 -24.81 5.91
C ARG A 167 -0.04 -25.14 6.87
N GLY A 168 -0.39 -25.66 8.04
CA GLY A 168 0.54 -26.19 9.03
C GLY A 168 0.12 -27.61 9.41
N THR A 169 1.10 -28.51 9.39
CA THR A 169 0.94 -29.93 9.75
C THR A 169 1.95 -30.25 10.85
N ASP A 170 1.52 -31.03 11.81
CA ASP A 170 2.29 -31.42 13.00
C ASP A 170 2.35 -32.95 13.06
N TRP A 171 3.50 -33.52 13.42
CA TRP A 171 3.71 -34.96 13.62
C TRP A 171 3.42 -35.42 15.06
N GLY A 172 3.02 -34.48 15.91
CA GLY A 172 2.59 -34.66 17.29
C GLY A 172 3.51 -33.88 18.22
N GLY A 173 2.93 -33.13 19.15
CA GLY A 173 3.69 -32.31 20.08
C GLY A 173 3.10 -30.93 20.25
N CYS A 174 3.96 -29.92 20.24
CA CYS A 174 3.57 -28.51 20.20
C CYS A 174 3.04 -28.16 18.80
N ARG A 175 2.37 -27.01 18.69
CA ARG A 175 1.96 -26.48 17.39
C ARG A 175 2.22 -24.99 17.35
N SER A 176 3.01 -24.56 16.38
CA SER A 176 3.27 -23.15 16.17
C SER A 176 3.44 -22.82 14.69
N PHE A 177 3.03 -21.60 14.35
CA PHE A 177 3.26 -20.99 13.04
C PHE A 177 3.50 -19.50 13.28
N SER A 178 4.64 -18.98 12.82
CA SER A 178 4.98 -17.57 13.03
C SER A 178 3.94 -16.63 12.43
N PRO A 179 3.88 -15.36 12.84
CA PRO A 179 3.23 -14.33 12.05
C PRO A 179 3.67 -14.39 10.58
N LEU A 180 2.83 -13.89 9.67
CA LEU A 180 3.23 -13.65 8.29
C LEU A 180 3.07 -12.18 7.96
N TRP A 181 4.13 -11.64 7.38
CA TRP A 181 4.20 -10.27 6.91
C TRP A 181 4.49 -10.24 5.42
N VAL A 182 3.85 -9.33 4.73
CA VAL A 182 4.13 -9.01 3.34
C VAL A 182 4.83 -7.65 3.29
N HIS A 183 5.92 -7.58 2.53
CA HIS A 183 6.67 -6.36 2.29
C HIS A 183 6.71 -6.07 0.80
N CYS A 184 6.43 -4.84 0.42
CA CYS A 184 6.61 -4.38 -0.94
C CYS A 184 8.08 -4.06 -1.20
N LEU A 185 8.70 -4.75 -2.16
CA LEU A 185 10.10 -4.51 -2.52
C LEU A 185 10.33 -3.11 -3.11
N ALA A 186 9.39 -2.63 -3.92
CA ALA A 186 9.53 -1.34 -4.61
C ALA A 186 9.35 -0.13 -3.68
N THR A 187 8.48 -0.24 -2.67
CA THR A 187 8.08 0.91 -1.84
C THR A 187 8.51 0.80 -0.39
N GLY A 188 8.91 -0.39 0.08
CA GLY A 188 9.22 -0.67 1.49
C GLY A 188 7.98 -0.73 2.40
N GLN A 189 6.76 -0.54 1.87
CA GLN A 189 5.53 -0.72 2.63
C GLN A 189 5.39 -2.15 3.13
N LYS A 190 4.76 -2.35 4.29
CA LYS A 190 4.59 -3.67 4.87
C LYS A 190 3.31 -3.79 5.68
N ARG A 191 2.79 -5.02 5.73
CA ARG A 191 1.56 -5.36 6.44
C ARG A 191 1.66 -6.76 7.03
N GLN A 192 1.22 -6.91 8.28
CA GLN A 192 0.93 -8.22 8.84
C GLN A 192 -0.35 -8.76 8.23
N ILE A 193 -0.26 -9.92 7.58
CA ILE A 193 -1.39 -10.59 6.94
C ILE A 193 -1.86 -11.80 7.76
N PHE A 194 -1.01 -12.32 8.65
CA PHE A 194 -1.35 -13.38 9.60
C PHE A 194 -0.73 -13.07 10.97
N THR A 195 -1.51 -13.24 12.04
CA THR A 195 -1.03 -12.99 13.41
C THR A 195 -0.16 -14.11 13.96
N GLY A 196 -0.07 -15.24 13.26
CA GLY A 196 0.55 -16.45 13.77
C GLY A 196 -0.47 -17.36 14.45
N TYR A 197 -0.03 -18.58 14.73
CA TYR A 197 -0.73 -19.57 15.51
C TYR A 197 0.19 -20.09 16.61
N SER A 198 -0.34 -20.21 17.82
CA SER A 198 0.34 -20.88 18.93
C SER A 198 -0.69 -21.71 19.66
N GLY A 199 -0.47 -23.04 19.68
CA GLY A 199 -1.30 -23.96 20.44
C GLY A 199 -1.21 -23.66 21.94
N SER A 200 -2.24 -24.03 22.70
CA SER A 200 -2.27 -23.83 24.15
C SER A 200 -1.42 -24.84 24.94
N GLY A 201 -0.79 -25.81 24.27
CA GLY A 201 0.02 -26.86 24.89
C GLY A 201 0.78 -27.70 23.85
N CYS A 202 1.29 -28.85 24.28
CA CYS A 202 2.16 -29.73 23.47
C CYS A 202 1.73 -31.21 23.44
N ALA A 203 0.45 -31.46 23.69
CA ALA A 203 -0.13 -32.80 23.69
C ALA A 203 -1.06 -33.01 22.49
N TYR A 204 -0.68 -32.48 21.32
CA TYR A 204 -1.45 -32.67 20.10
C TYR A 204 -1.07 -33.99 19.41
N THR A 205 -2.06 -34.63 18.81
CA THR A 205 -1.82 -35.76 17.90
C THR A 205 -1.37 -35.25 16.54
N LYS A 206 -0.72 -36.12 15.76
CA LYS A 206 -0.39 -35.86 14.36
C LYS A 206 -1.63 -35.36 13.58
N GLY A 207 -1.42 -34.33 12.75
CA GLY A 207 -2.42 -33.85 11.78
C GLY A 207 -2.28 -32.38 11.43
N ASP A 208 -3.19 -31.92 10.58
CA ASP A 208 -3.29 -30.51 10.22
C ASP A 208 -3.78 -29.69 11.42
N PHE A 209 -3.17 -28.53 11.63
CA PHE A 209 -3.60 -27.58 12.66
C PHE A 209 -3.92 -26.19 12.13
N LEU A 210 -3.54 -25.93 10.88
CA LEU A 210 -3.81 -24.68 10.20
C LEU A 210 -4.14 -24.98 8.73
N ASP A 211 -5.25 -24.44 8.23
CA ASP A 211 -5.59 -24.39 6.81
C ASP A 211 -6.50 -23.18 6.56
N ILE A 212 -5.89 -22.07 6.15
CA ILE A 212 -6.59 -20.79 5.99
C ILE A 212 -6.20 -20.11 4.69
N ASN A 213 -7.12 -19.31 4.16
CA ASN A 213 -6.88 -18.41 3.05
C ASN A 213 -6.71 -16.98 3.56
N ILE A 214 -5.66 -16.30 3.09
CA ILE A 214 -5.29 -14.95 3.51
C ILE A 214 -5.08 -14.10 2.26
N THR A 215 -5.61 -12.89 2.26
CA THR A 215 -5.43 -11.95 1.16
C THR A 215 -4.15 -11.12 1.35
N VAL A 216 -3.34 -11.01 0.30
CA VAL A 216 -2.20 -10.09 0.23
C VAL A 216 -2.70 -8.65 0.32
N ALA A 217 -2.25 -7.92 1.33
CA ALA A 217 -2.57 -6.52 1.56
C ALA A 217 -1.28 -5.74 1.92
N LEU A 218 -1.31 -4.42 1.72
CA LEU A 218 -0.25 -3.47 2.10
C LEU A 218 -0.84 -2.35 2.96
#